data_AF-U5VT98-F1
#
_entry.id   AF-U5VT98-F1
#
_cell.length_a   1.000
_cell.length_b   1.000
_cell.length_c   1.000
_cell.angle_alpha   90.00
_cell.angle_beta   90.00
_cell.angle_gamma   90.00
#
_symmetry.space_group_name_H-M   'P 1'
#
loop_
_entity.id
_entity.type
_entity.pdbx_description
1 polymer ?
#
loop_
_entity_poly.entity_id
_entity_poly.type
_entity_poly.pdbx_seq_one_letter_code
_entity_poly.pdbx_strand_id
1 'polypeptide(L)'
;MIAPGPKGLHIGIDTEKIVVSPSPLKMRTGRAKRSRWGSVTELVPAEPSGRTREERLRAASQLALVLVLLSAVLGALGIAWWASTAGSVALVAFFVVEQARAARVGSIALPRGDQAHVLHAPEERTAYERAVVVARRVRRTWPALRHMIDPDDADRSLTTALAQLAAIMSRRQQIRRLREELADATQHDLPADSPAVQALAEQRLRVEGLWRLTAADANRILASINAAAIAGENLIREQRIGETARQAELAISRLTATGPSSSDAGPDLAERTAAVIAAYRELAADH
;
A
#
# COMPACT_ATOMS: atom_id res chain seq x y z
N MET A 1 0.61 -26.45 -22.58
CA MET A 1 1.62 -25.73 -21.78
C MET A 1 1.16 -24.29 -21.61
N ILE A 2 0.62 -23.94 -20.45
CA ILE A 2 0.19 -22.56 -20.16
C ILE A 2 1.45 -21.75 -19.94
N ALA A 3 1.75 -20.80 -20.83
CA ALA A 3 2.82 -19.84 -20.61
C ALA A 3 2.58 -19.18 -19.24
N PRO A 4 3.55 -19.22 -18.30
CA PRO A 4 3.35 -18.56 -17.03
C PRO A 4 3.16 -17.08 -17.32
N GLY A 5 1.96 -16.57 -17.05
CA GLY A 5 1.67 -15.13 -17.11
C GLY A 5 2.71 -14.35 -16.30
N PRO A 6 2.87 -13.05 -16.57
CA PRO A 6 3.94 -12.24 -15.99
C PRO A 6 4.00 -12.47 -14.48
N LYS A 7 5.12 -13.03 -14.01
CA LYS A 7 5.32 -13.45 -12.62
C LYS A 7 5.18 -12.20 -11.74
N GLY A 8 4.02 -12.03 -11.12
CA GLY A 8 3.75 -10.90 -10.23
C GLY A 8 4.67 -10.91 -9.01
N LEU A 9 4.98 -9.73 -8.48
CA LEU A 9 5.80 -9.58 -7.28
C LEU A 9 4.93 -9.67 -6.04
N HIS A 10 5.31 -10.50 -5.08
CA HIS A 10 4.61 -10.65 -3.81
C HIS A 10 5.41 -9.97 -2.72
N ILE A 11 4.78 -9.01 -2.04
CA ILE A 11 5.39 -8.22 -0.97
C ILE A 11 4.64 -8.52 0.33
N GLY A 12 5.34 -9.04 1.32
CA GLY A 12 4.85 -9.30 2.65
C GLY A 12 5.42 -8.29 3.62
N ILE A 13 4.59 -7.58 4.37
CA ILE A 13 5.04 -6.59 5.36
C ILE A 13 4.51 -7.03 6.71
N ASP A 14 5.38 -7.52 7.61
CA ASP A 14 5.03 -7.80 9.01
C ASP A 14 5.80 -6.89 9.98
N THR A 15 5.55 -7.06 11.28
CA THR A 15 6.17 -6.22 12.33
C THR A 15 7.68 -6.43 12.46
N GLU A 16 8.22 -7.57 12.03
CA GLU A 16 9.61 -7.96 12.18
C GLU A 16 10.41 -7.80 10.89
N LYS A 17 9.77 -7.97 9.73
CA LYS A 17 10.42 -8.06 8.43
C LYS A 17 9.51 -7.68 7.27
N ILE A 18 10.14 -7.29 6.17
CA ILE A 18 9.52 -7.23 4.86
C ILE A 18 10.07 -8.38 4.02
N VAL A 19 9.19 -9.15 3.38
CA VAL A 19 9.54 -10.26 2.50
C VAL A 19 9.12 -9.91 1.08
N VAL A 20 10.04 -9.98 0.12
CA VAL A 20 9.76 -9.72 -1.29
C VAL A 20 10.10 -10.97 -2.07
N SER A 21 9.15 -11.51 -2.83
CA SER A 21 9.34 -12.76 -3.57
C SER A 21 8.61 -12.75 -4.91
N PRO A 22 9.17 -13.38 -5.96
CA PRO A 22 8.43 -13.64 -7.19
C PRO A 22 7.34 -14.73 -7.01
N SER A 23 7.35 -15.46 -5.89
CA SER A 23 6.40 -16.53 -5.61
C SER A 23 5.36 -16.12 -4.55
N PRO A 24 4.16 -16.71 -4.56
CA PRO A 24 3.12 -16.41 -3.57
C PRO A 24 3.58 -16.62 -2.12
N LEU A 25 3.42 -15.58 -1.30
CA LEU A 25 3.73 -15.62 0.12
C LEU A 25 2.63 -16.33 0.92
N LYS A 26 3.05 -17.07 1.95
CA LYS A 26 2.16 -17.75 2.90
C LYS A 26 2.32 -17.14 4.29
N MET A 27 1.22 -17.09 5.04
CA MET A 27 1.27 -16.76 6.47
C MET A 27 1.74 -17.96 7.27
N ARG A 28 2.68 -17.74 8.19
CA ARG A 28 3.07 -18.74 9.19
C ARG A 28 2.04 -18.80 10.32
N THR A 29 1.60 -17.65 10.80
CA THR A 29 0.59 -17.51 11.85
C THR A 29 -0.40 -16.40 11.50
N GLY A 30 -1.55 -16.38 12.18
CA GLY A 30 -2.52 -15.29 12.04
C GLY A 30 -3.28 -15.29 10.71
N ARG A 31 -3.97 -14.17 10.48
CA ARG A 31 -4.67 -13.84 9.23
C ARG A 31 -3.92 -12.73 8.51
N ALA A 32 -4.18 -12.57 7.22
CA ALA A 32 -3.61 -11.48 6.44
C ALA A 32 -4.66 -10.84 5.55
N LYS A 33 -4.50 -9.53 5.37
CA LYS A 33 -5.17 -8.75 4.34
C LYS A 33 -4.30 -8.81 3.09
N ARG A 34 -4.88 -9.31 2.00
CA ARG A 34 -4.24 -9.31 0.68
C ARG A 34 -4.79 -8.14 -0.12
N SER A 35 -3.92 -7.32 -0.68
CA SER A 35 -4.29 -6.28 -1.65
C SER A 35 -3.46 -6.43 -2.91
N ARG A 36 -4.09 -6.28 -4.08
CA ARG A 36 -3.42 -6.40 -5.38
C ARG A 36 -3.42 -5.04 -6.07
N TRP A 37 -2.25 -4.62 -6.52
CA TRP A 37 -2.04 -3.39 -7.26
C TRP A 37 -1.23 -3.72 -8.52
N GLY A 38 -1.94 -3.91 -9.64
CA GLY A 38 -1.33 -4.39 -10.89
C GLY A 38 -0.75 -5.81 -10.73
N SER A 39 0.53 -5.96 -11.07
CA SER A 39 1.32 -7.18 -10.90
C SER A 39 1.91 -7.34 -9.50
N VAL A 40 1.75 -6.36 -8.59
CA VAL A 40 2.17 -6.49 -7.19
C VAL A 40 1.03 -7.00 -6.31
N THR A 41 1.29 -8.03 -5.52
CA THR A 41 0.39 -8.52 -4.48
C THR A 41 1.01 -8.27 -3.10
N GLU A 42 0.37 -7.41 -2.33
CA GLU A 42 0.78 -7.09 -0.96
C GLU A 42 0.03 -7.96 0.04
N LEU A 43 0.75 -8.50 1.02
CA LEU A 43 0.27 -9.32 2.11
C LEU A 43 0.66 -8.65 3.44
N VAL A 44 -0.34 -8.14 4.16
CA VAL A 44 -0.12 -7.49 5.46
C VAL A 44 -0.86 -8.32 6.52
N PRO A 45 -0.21 -8.72 7.63
CA PRO A 45 -0.88 -9.33 8.77
C PRO A 45 -2.09 -8.48 9.19
N ALA A 46 -3.23 -9.13 9.37
CA ALA A 46 -4.38 -8.47 9.97
C ALA A 46 -4.09 -8.24 11.46
N GLU A 47 -4.56 -7.11 11.99
CA GLU A 47 -4.51 -6.87 13.42
C GLU A 47 -5.23 -8.00 14.17
N PRO A 48 -4.68 -8.48 15.30
CA PRO A 48 -5.32 -9.51 16.09
C PRO A 48 -6.66 -8.99 16.59
N SER A 49 -7.69 -9.84 16.63
CA SER A 49 -9.07 -9.42 16.93
C SER A 49 -9.29 -8.80 18.32
N GLY A 50 -8.27 -8.70 19.18
CA GLY A 50 -8.37 -8.21 20.57
C GLY A 50 -9.16 -9.12 21.52
N ARG A 51 -9.97 -10.05 20.99
CA ARG A 51 -10.84 -10.92 21.79
C ARG A 51 -10.08 -11.81 22.76
N THR A 52 -10.52 -11.80 24.01
CA THR A 52 -9.97 -12.65 25.06
C THR A 52 -10.29 -14.14 24.81
N ARG A 53 -9.62 -15.05 25.52
CA ARG A 53 -9.95 -16.48 25.44
C ARG A 53 -11.39 -16.76 25.90
N GLU A 54 -11.85 -16.04 26.92
CA GLU A 54 -13.19 -16.17 27.49
C GLU A 54 -14.28 -15.73 26.52
N GLU A 55 -14.10 -14.58 25.85
CA GLU A 55 -15.03 -14.10 24.83
C GLU A 55 -15.15 -15.08 23.65
N ARG A 56 -14.05 -15.69 23.24
CA ARG A 56 -14.03 -16.70 22.18
C ARG A 56 -14.76 -17.97 22.59
N LEU A 57 -14.53 -18.44 23.82
CA LEU A 57 -15.24 -19.59 24.39
C LEU A 57 -16.74 -19.30 24.51
N ARG A 58 -17.12 -18.10 24.94
CA ARG A 58 -18.52 -17.65 25.04
C ARG A 58 -19.19 -17.58 23.67
N ALA A 59 -18.52 -17.07 22.65
CA ALA A 59 -19.05 -17.04 21.29
C ALA A 59 -19.20 -18.46 20.70
N ALA A 60 -18.21 -19.33 20.92
CA ALA A 60 -18.27 -20.72 20.48
C ALA A 60 -19.37 -21.51 21.19
N SER A 61 -19.59 -21.28 22.49
CA SER A 61 -20.66 -21.94 23.25
C SER A 61 -22.05 -21.45 22.82
N GLN A 62 -22.21 -20.14 22.56
CA GLN A 62 -23.45 -19.60 21.99
C GLN A 62 -23.76 -20.19 20.61
N LEU A 63 -22.76 -20.28 19.73
CA LEU A 63 -22.91 -20.92 18.42
C LEU A 63 -23.29 -22.41 18.56
N ALA A 64 -22.62 -23.14 19.45
CA ALA A 64 -22.91 -24.55 19.71
C ALA A 64 -24.35 -24.75 20.21
N LEU A 65 -24.83 -23.89 21.13
CA LEU A 65 -26.20 -23.95 21.63
C LEU A 65 -27.24 -23.78 20.52
N VAL A 66 -27.03 -22.81 19.63
CA VAL A 66 -27.92 -22.57 18.47
C VAL A 66 -27.92 -23.78 17.52
N LEU A 67 -26.76 -24.38 17.27
CA LEU A 67 -26.64 -25.53 16.38
C LEU A 67 -27.24 -26.81 16.97
N VAL A 68 -27.14 -27.01 18.29
CA VAL A 68 -27.82 -28.10 18.99
C VAL A 68 -29.34 -27.95 18.88
N LEU A 69 -29.86 -26.74 19.11
CA LEU A 69 -31.30 -26.45 18.96
C LEU A 69 -31.77 -26.72 17.53
N LEU A 70 -31.03 -26.22 16.53
CA LEU A 70 -31.34 -26.44 15.11
C LEU A 70 -31.30 -27.93 14.75
N SER A 71 -30.30 -28.65 15.23
CA SER A 71 -30.18 -30.10 15.00
C SER A 71 -31.34 -30.88 15.60
N ALA A 72 -31.83 -30.48 16.78
CA ALA A 72 -33.01 -31.08 17.40
C ALA A 72 -34.29 -30.82 16.59
N VAL A 73 -34.48 -29.60 16.09
CA VAL A 73 -35.61 -29.25 15.22
C VAL A 73 -35.57 -30.05 13.91
N LEU A 74 -34.40 -30.15 13.27
CA LEU A 74 -34.22 -30.96 12.05
C LEU A 74 -34.49 -32.44 12.31
N GLY A 75 -34.06 -32.96 13.46
CA GLY A 75 -34.36 -34.32 13.90
C GLY A 75 -35.86 -34.57 14.07
N ALA A 76 -36.60 -33.60 14.63
CA ALA A 76 -38.07 -33.67 14.76
C ALA A 76 -38.79 -33.64 13.40
N LEU A 77 -38.16 -33.08 12.36
CA LEU A 77 -38.66 -33.07 10.97
C LEU A 77 -38.27 -34.33 10.17
N GLY A 78 -37.67 -35.34 10.82
CA GLY A 78 -37.31 -36.61 10.18
C GLY A 78 -35.99 -36.58 9.40
N ILE A 79 -35.20 -35.51 9.54
CA ILE A 79 -33.86 -35.44 8.94
C ILE A 79 -32.90 -36.28 9.79
N ALA A 80 -32.02 -37.01 9.13
CA ALA A 80 -31.07 -37.89 9.80
C ALA A 80 -30.15 -37.11 10.78
N TRP A 81 -30.29 -37.40 12.08
CA TRP A 81 -29.63 -36.68 13.18
C TRP A 81 -28.09 -36.73 13.13
N TRP A 82 -27.50 -37.77 12.54
CA TRP A 82 -26.05 -37.91 12.45
C TRP A 82 -25.43 -36.89 11.49
N ALA A 83 -26.12 -36.54 10.40
CA ALA A 83 -25.64 -35.56 9.43
C ALA A 83 -25.68 -34.14 10.00
N SER A 84 -26.76 -33.76 10.69
CA SER A 84 -26.88 -32.46 11.35
C SER A 84 -25.88 -32.30 12.50
N THR A 85 -25.66 -33.36 13.27
CA THR A 85 -24.67 -33.35 14.36
C THR A 85 -23.24 -33.23 13.83
N ALA A 86 -22.88 -34.01 12.81
CA ALA A 86 -21.55 -33.95 12.19
C ALA A 86 -21.28 -32.57 11.57
N GLY A 87 -22.25 -32.00 10.85
CA GLY A 87 -22.14 -30.65 10.29
C GLY A 87 -21.99 -29.58 11.37
N SER A 88 -22.73 -29.68 12.47
CA SER A 88 -22.65 -28.76 13.61
C SER A 88 -21.27 -28.80 14.28
N VAL A 89 -20.75 -30.00 14.54
CA VAL A 89 -19.41 -30.18 15.12
C VAL A 89 -18.34 -29.60 14.19
N ALA A 90 -18.42 -29.88 12.90
CA ALA A 90 -17.48 -29.33 11.91
C ALA A 90 -17.52 -27.80 11.88
N LEU A 91 -18.70 -27.19 11.94
CA LEU A 91 -18.88 -25.74 11.93
C LEU A 91 -18.32 -25.08 13.20
N VAL A 92 -18.58 -25.65 14.37
CA VAL A 92 -18.02 -25.15 15.64
C VAL A 92 -16.50 -25.28 15.64
N ALA A 93 -15.96 -26.44 15.23
CA ALA A 93 -14.53 -26.65 15.15
C ALA A 93 -13.86 -25.64 14.18
N PHE A 94 -14.45 -25.45 13.00
CA PHE A 94 -13.99 -24.45 12.03
C PHE A 94 -14.00 -23.04 12.61
N PHE A 95 -15.09 -22.64 13.27
CA PHE A 95 -15.22 -21.33 13.91
C PHE A 95 -14.18 -21.10 15.02
N VAL A 96 -13.97 -22.10 15.88
CA VAL A 96 -12.96 -22.05 16.95
C VAL A 96 -11.56 -21.91 16.37
N VAL A 97 -11.22 -22.67 15.31
CA VAL A 97 -9.92 -22.59 14.64
C VAL A 97 -9.72 -21.22 13.99
N GLU A 98 -10.72 -20.70 13.28
CA GLU A 98 -10.65 -19.37 12.65
C GLU A 98 -10.53 -18.25 13.68
N GLN A 99 -11.26 -18.31 14.80
CA GLN A 99 -11.13 -17.35 15.89
C GLN A 99 -9.77 -17.45 16.61
N ALA A 100 -9.28 -18.67 16.84
CA ALA A 100 -7.97 -18.89 17.42
C ALA A 100 -6.87 -18.33 16.50
N ARG A 101 -7.03 -18.49 15.18
CA ARG A 101 -6.12 -17.92 14.18
C ARG A 101 -6.22 -16.40 14.11
N ALA A 102 -7.43 -15.83 14.16
CA ALA A 102 -7.66 -14.38 14.13
C ALA A 102 -7.09 -13.65 15.37
N ALA A 103 -6.94 -14.35 16.49
CA ALA A 103 -6.36 -13.78 17.71
C ALA A 103 -4.82 -13.84 17.74
N ARG A 104 -4.17 -14.55 16.82
CA ARG A 104 -2.70 -14.65 16.78
C ARG A 104 -2.11 -13.48 16.01
N VAL A 105 -1.02 -12.92 16.53
CA VAL A 105 -0.17 -12.00 15.77
C VAL A 105 0.28 -12.70 14.50
N GLY A 106 -0.02 -12.08 13.36
CA GLY A 106 0.30 -12.63 12.06
C GLY A 106 1.78 -12.46 11.75
N SER A 107 2.43 -13.55 11.34
CA SER A 107 3.82 -13.54 10.88
C SER A 107 3.91 -14.18 9.50
N ILE A 108 4.74 -13.61 8.64
CA ILE A 108 4.89 -14.09 7.26
C ILE A 108 5.92 -15.22 7.26
N ALA A 109 5.60 -16.32 6.56
CA ALA A 109 6.51 -17.44 6.41
C ALA A 109 7.67 -17.02 5.50
N LEU A 110 8.88 -17.47 5.84
CA LEU A 110 10.04 -17.26 4.98
C LEU A 110 9.87 -18.12 3.71
N PRO A 111 9.86 -17.52 2.52
CA PRO A 111 9.76 -18.24 1.27
C PRO A 111 10.99 -19.14 1.07
N ARG A 112 10.79 -20.28 0.41
CA ARG A 112 11.88 -21.17 -0.01
C ARG A 112 12.33 -20.73 -1.39
N GLY A 113 13.58 -20.31 -1.54
CA GLY A 113 14.19 -19.99 -2.83
C GLY A 113 15.07 -18.74 -2.81
N ASP A 114 16.11 -18.75 -3.64
CA ASP A 114 17.20 -17.76 -3.64
C ASP A 114 16.78 -16.39 -4.18
N GLN A 115 15.65 -16.32 -4.88
CA GLN A 115 15.10 -15.08 -5.44
C GLN A 115 14.20 -14.31 -4.45
N ALA A 116 14.09 -14.77 -3.21
CA ALA A 116 13.36 -14.05 -2.19
C ALA A 116 14.30 -13.17 -1.36
N HIS A 117 13.87 -11.94 -1.11
CA HIS A 117 14.61 -10.96 -0.34
C HIS A 117 13.87 -10.68 0.97
N VAL A 118 14.57 -10.80 2.08
CA VAL A 118 14.01 -10.57 3.42
C VAL A 118 14.75 -9.40 4.05
N LEU A 119 13.98 -8.37 4.40
CA LEU A 119 14.47 -7.13 4.99
C LEU A 119 14.09 -7.11 6.47
N HIS A 120 15.08 -7.22 7.35
CA HIS A 120 14.89 -7.23 8.81
C HIS A 120 15.18 -5.87 9.46
N ALA A 121 16.19 -5.18 8.94
CA ALA A 121 16.70 -3.95 9.52
C ALA A 121 15.72 -2.79 9.32
N PRO A 122 15.50 -1.95 10.36
CA PRO A 122 14.45 -0.94 10.37
C PRO A 122 14.66 0.13 9.29
N GLU A 123 15.91 0.49 8.97
CA GLU A 123 16.21 1.51 7.95
C GLU A 123 15.82 1.02 6.54
N GLU A 124 16.24 -0.19 6.16
CA GLU A 124 15.89 -0.81 4.88
C GLU A 124 14.39 -1.05 4.77
N ARG A 125 13.74 -1.50 5.87
CA ARG A 125 12.30 -1.70 5.93
C ARG A 125 11.54 -0.40 5.67
N THR A 126 11.89 0.67 6.39
CA THR A 126 11.24 1.99 6.27
C THR A 126 11.46 2.58 4.87
N ALA A 127 12.66 2.45 4.31
CA ALA A 127 12.94 2.91 2.95
C ALA A 127 12.12 2.14 1.90
N TYR A 128 12.05 0.81 2.02
CA TYR A 128 11.28 -0.02 1.09
C TYR A 128 9.78 0.22 1.20
N GLU A 129 9.24 0.35 2.42
CA GLU A 129 7.83 0.63 2.65
C GLU A 129 7.41 1.96 2.02
N ARG A 130 8.23 3.02 2.18
CA ARG A 130 8.01 4.30 1.48
C ARG A 130 7.97 4.13 -0.03
N ALA A 131 8.89 3.34 -0.59
CA ALA A 131 8.91 3.05 -2.03
C ALA A 131 7.62 2.35 -2.49
N VAL A 132 7.11 1.40 -1.71
CA VAL A 132 5.84 0.71 -2.00
C VAL A 132 4.66 1.69 -1.96
N VAL A 133 4.60 2.58 -0.98
CA VAL A 133 3.55 3.61 -0.89
C VAL A 133 3.58 4.54 -2.12
N VAL A 134 4.77 5.01 -2.51
CA VAL A 134 4.94 5.84 -3.72
C VAL A 134 4.56 5.05 -4.97
N ALA A 135 4.96 3.78 -5.09
CA ALA A 135 4.56 2.93 -6.20
C ALA A 135 3.04 2.77 -6.28
N ARG A 136 2.33 2.55 -5.17
CA ARG A 136 0.85 2.53 -5.17
C ARG A 136 0.27 3.85 -5.68
N ARG A 137 0.88 4.98 -5.30
CA ARG A 137 0.48 6.32 -5.75
C ARG A 137 0.65 6.47 -7.26
N VAL A 138 1.77 6.04 -7.82
CA VAL A 138 2.00 5.96 -9.29
C VAL A 138 0.91 5.12 -9.96
N ARG A 139 0.61 3.92 -9.43
CA ARG A 139 -0.42 3.05 -10.04
C ARG A 139 -1.81 3.68 -10.09
N ARG A 140 -2.14 4.53 -9.11
CA ARG A 140 -3.43 5.23 -9.07
C ARG A 140 -3.57 6.28 -10.17
N THR A 141 -2.48 6.77 -10.76
CA THR A 141 -2.52 7.75 -11.84
C THR A 141 -2.75 7.11 -13.21
N TRP A 142 -2.38 5.84 -13.41
CA TRP A 142 -2.42 5.18 -14.71
C TRP A 142 -3.77 5.15 -15.42
N PRO A 143 -4.93 4.96 -14.76
CA PRO A 143 -6.22 4.98 -15.46
C PRO A 143 -6.48 6.28 -16.22
N ALA A 144 -6.03 7.43 -15.67
CA ALA A 144 -6.13 8.73 -16.34
C ALA A 144 -5.11 8.89 -17.48
N LEU A 145 -4.01 8.14 -17.45
CA LEU A 145 -2.91 8.22 -18.41
C LEU A 145 -2.95 7.12 -19.49
N ARG A 146 -3.98 6.25 -19.49
CA ARG A 146 -4.10 5.09 -20.39
C ARG A 146 -3.98 5.38 -21.89
N HIS A 147 -4.23 6.64 -22.29
CA HIS A 147 -4.14 7.08 -23.69
C HIS A 147 -2.73 7.57 -24.08
N MET A 148 -1.84 7.74 -23.10
CA MET A 148 -0.49 8.27 -23.28
C MET A 148 0.60 7.24 -22.97
N ILE A 149 0.31 6.28 -22.10
CA ILE A 149 1.23 5.23 -21.69
C ILE A 149 0.56 3.87 -21.81
N ASP A 150 1.34 2.84 -22.14
CA ASP A 150 0.90 1.45 -21.95
C ASP A 150 0.98 1.12 -20.44
N PRO A 151 -0.18 0.90 -19.77
CA PRO A 151 -0.20 0.64 -18.32
C PRO A 151 0.48 -0.68 -17.94
N ASP A 152 0.50 -1.68 -18.83
CA ASP A 152 1.10 -2.98 -18.53
C ASP A 152 2.64 -2.90 -18.57
N ASP A 153 3.21 -2.16 -19.53
CA ASP A 153 4.64 -1.90 -19.58
C ASP A 153 5.12 -1.02 -18.42
N ALA A 154 4.36 0.01 -18.08
CA ALA A 154 4.62 0.84 -16.91
C ALA A 154 4.59 0.01 -15.62
N ASP A 155 3.64 -0.92 -15.50
CA ASP A 155 3.54 -1.81 -14.34
C ASP A 155 4.67 -2.83 -14.25
N ARG A 156 5.08 -3.42 -15.37
CA ARG A 156 6.26 -4.31 -15.42
C ARG A 156 7.53 -3.57 -15.00
N SER A 157 7.71 -2.34 -15.49
CA SER A 157 8.87 -1.51 -15.18
C SER A 157 8.92 -1.13 -13.70
N LEU A 158 7.80 -0.67 -13.14
CA LEU A 158 7.69 -0.32 -11.72
C LEU A 158 7.89 -1.54 -10.82
N THR A 159 7.34 -2.69 -11.19
CA THR A 159 7.50 -3.94 -10.45
C THR A 159 8.93 -4.45 -10.47
N THR A 160 9.62 -4.33 -11.61
CA THR A 160 11.04 -4.65 -11.73
C THR A 160 11.89 -3.73 -10.85
N ALA A 161 11.60 -2.43 -10.83
CA ALA A 161 12.28 -1.48 -9.95
C ALA A 161 12.10 -1.83 -8.46
N LEU A 162 10.89 -2.23 -8.04
CA LEU A 162 10.64 -2.67 -6.66
C LEU A 162 11.37 -3.99 -6.32
N ALA A 163 11.48 -4.92 -7.26
CA ALA A 163 12.24 -6.15 -7.06
C ALA A 163 13.74 -5.88 -6.93
N GLN A 164 14.30 -5.04 -7.83
CA GLN A 164 15.70 -4.62 -7.78
C GLN A 164 16.02 -3.86 -6.48
N LEU A 165 15.14 -2.96 -6.04
CA LEU A 165 15.29 -2.26 -4.77
C LEU A 165 15.36 -3.24 -3.60
N ALA A 166 14.51 -4.27 -3.57
CA ALA A 166 14.52 -5.29 -2.52
C ALA A 166 15.85 -6.07 -2.50
N ALA A 167 16.36 -6.44 -3.68
CA ALA A 167 17.65 -7.12 -3.83
C ALA A 167 18.80 -6.24 -3.30
N ILE A 168 18.83 -4.96 -3.66
CA ILE A 168 19.85 -4.01 -3.18
C ILE A 168 19.76 -3.83 -1.67
N MET A 169 18.56 -3.65 -1.11
CA MET A 169 18.37 -3.51 0.34
C MET A 169 18.80 -4.77 1.11
N SER A 170 18.49 -5.96 0.59
CA SER A 170 18.94 -7.22 1.19
C SER A 170 20.47 -7.34 1.17
N ARG A 171 21.10 -6.99 0.05
CA ARG A 171 22.57 -6.92 -0.05
C ARG A 171 23.17 -5.91 0.91
N ARG A 172 22.55 -4.74 1.10
CA ARG A 172 23.00 -3.74 2.09
C ARG A 172 23.00 -4.30 3.51
N GLN A 173 21.98 -5.06 3.91
CA GLN A 173 21.99 -5.70 5.23
C GLN A 173 23.09 -6.75 5.39
N GLN A 174 23.47 -7.46 4.32
CA GLN A 174 24.61 -8.37 4.36
C GLN A 174 25.92 -7.59 4.52
N ILE A 175 26.09 -6.50 3.76
CA ILE A 175 27.26 -5.61 3.88
C ILE A 175 27.34 -5.02 5.29
N ARG A 176 26.21 -4.63 5.90
CA ARG A 176 26.16 -4.11 7.26
C ARG A 176 26.67 -5.11 8.28
N ARG A 177 26.16 -6.35 8.25
CA ARG A 177 26.64 -7.44 9.11
C ARG A 177 28.13 -7.68 8.94
N LEU A 178 28.62 -7.69 7.70
CA LEU A 178 30.06 -7.81 7.44
C LEU A 178 30.86 -6.64 8.01
N ARG A 179 30.35 -5.40 7.97
CA ARG A 179 31.01 -4.24 8.58
C ARG A 179 31.08 -4.37 10.10
N GLU A 180 30.03 -4.87 10.73
CA GLU A 180 29.97 -5.15 12.17
C GLU A 180 30.99 -6.25 12.53
N GLU A 181 30.99 -7.37 11.81
CA GLU A 181 31.96 -8.47 12.00
C GLU A 181 33.42 -8.00 11.86
N LEU A 182 33.74 -7.17 10.85
CA LEU A 182 35.09 -6.62 10.66
C LEU A 182 35.46 -5.58 11.75
N ALA A 183 34.49 -4.87 12.30
CA ALA A 183 34.72 -3.94 13.40
C ALA A 183 35.04 -4.71 14.69
N ASP A 184 34.30 -5.78 14.97
CA ASP A 184 34.52 -6.65 16.15
C ASP A 184 35.86 -7.39 16.06
N ALA A 185 36.25 -7.84 14.87
CA ALA A 185 37.57 -8.44 14.65
C ALA A 185 38.74 -7.49 14.99
N THR A 186 38.52 -6.17 14.90
CA THR A 186 39.54 -5.17 15.25
C THR A 186 39.79 -5.11 16.77
N GLN A 187 38.83 -5.54 17.59
CA GLN A 187 38.92 -5.48 19.06
C GLN A 187 39.77 -6.60 19.69
N HIS A 188 40.25 -7.57 18.91
CA HIS A 188 40.94 -8.76 19.42
C HIS A 188 42.45 -8.55 19.71
N ASP A 189 42.86 -7.36 20.16
CA ASP A 189 44.24 -7.00 20.60
C ASP A 189 45.37 -7.55 19.71
N LEU A 190 45.21 -7.45 18.39
CA LEU A 190 46.27 -7.82 17.46
C LEU A 190 47.41 -6.78 17.51
N PRO A 191 48.69 -7.20 17.43
CA PRO A 191 49.81 -6.28 17.30
C PRO A 191 49.62 -5.36 16.09
N ALA A 192 49.84 -4.05 16.28
CA ALA A 192 49.57 -3.02 15.26
C ALA A 192 50.31 -3.26 13.93
N ASP A 193 51.50 -3.86 13.99
CA ASP A 193 52.35 -4.13 12.83
C ASP A 193 52.11 -5.51 12.19
N SER A 194 51.11 -6.26 12.65
CA SER A 194 50.79 -7.56 12.09
C SER A 194 50.23 -7.42 10.67
N PRO A 195 50.64 -8.29 9.71
CA PRO A 195 50.05 -8.30 8.36
C PRO A 195 48.53 -8.55 8.38
N ALA A 196 48.01 -9.16 9.44
CA ALA A 196 46.57 -9.34 9.64
C ALA A 196 45.82 -8.01 9.84
N VAL A 197 46.43 -7.03 10.52
CA VAL A 197 45.83 -5.70 10.75
C VAL A 197 45.77 -4.93 9.42
N GLN A 198 46.83 -5.01 8.61
CA GLN A 198 46.85 -4.39 7.29
C GLN A 198 45.80 -5.00 6.34
N ALA A 199 45.70 -6.33 6.30
CA ALA A 199 44.68 -7.02 5.51
C ALA A 199 43.25 -6.67 5.95
N LEU A 200 43.01 -6.56 7.26
CA LEU A 200 41.71 -6.14 7.81
C LEU A 200 41.36 -4.71 7.41
N ALA A 201 42.32 -3.78 7.45
CA ALA A 201 42.13 -2.40 7.02
C ALA A 201 41.76 -2.31 5.54
N GLU A 202 42.43 -3.07 4.67
CA GLU A 202 42.07 -3.14 3.24
C GLU A 202 40.67 -3.69 3.03
N GLN A 203 40.29 -4.76 3.71
CA GLN A 203 38.96 -5.34 3.62
C GLN A 203 37.88 -4.33 4.04
N ARG A 204 38.10 -3.61 5.14
CA ARG A 204 37.19 -2.54 5.59
C ARG A 204 37.01 -1.45 4.54
N LEU A 205 38.10 -1.00 3.89
CA LEU A 205 38.01 -0.01 2.82
C LEU A 205 37.20 -0.52 1.62
N ARG A 206 37.39 -1.79 1.22
CA ARG A 206 36.61 -2.41 0.13
C ARG A 206 35.13 -2.49 0.48
N VAL A 207 34.80 -2.93 1.69
CA VAL A 207 33.42 -3.04 2.18
C VAL A 207 32.76 -1.66 2.28
N GLU A 208 33.49 -0.63 2.71
CA GLU A 208 33.00 0.77 2.71
C GLU A 208 32.73 1.28 1.29
N GLY A 209 33.58 0.94 0.33
CA GLY A 209 33.32 1.20 -1.10
C GLY A 209 32.01 0.57 -1.57
N LEU A 210 31.79 -0.72 -1.27
CA LEU A 210 30.55 -1.43 -1.60
C LEU A 210 29.32 -0.82 -0.91
N TRP A 211 29.46 -0.39 0.34
CA TRP A 211 28.39 0.27 1.08
C TRP A 211 27.93 1.57 0.43
N ARG A 212 28.88 2.40 -0.02
CA ARG A 212 28.57 3.66 -0.73
C ARG A 212 27.96 3.42 -2.10
N LEU A 213 28.51 2.49 -2.88
CA LEU A 213 27.99 2.14 -4.21
C LEU A 213 26.54 1.64 -4.13
N THR A 214 26.25 0.69 -3.25
CA THR A 214 24.88 0.17 -3.08
C THR A 214 23.91 1.23 -2.54
N ALA A 215 24.38 2.22 -1.79
CA ALA A 215 23.57 3.35 -1.36
C ALA A 215 23.19 4.25 -2.54
N ALA A 216 24.16 4.55 -3.41
CA ALA A 216 23.92 5.34 -4.61
C ALA A 216 22.90 4.66 -5.55
N ASP A 217 23.01 3.34 -5.74
CA ASP A 217 22.07 2.58 -6.57
C ASP A 217 20.65 2.55 -5.96
N ALA A 218 20.53 2.32 -4.65
CA ALA A 218 19.26 2.39 -3.95
C ALA A 218 18.60 3.78 -4.11
N ASN A 219 19.38 4.85 -3.90
CA ASN A 219 18.89 6.22 -4.03
C ASN A 219 18.47 6.54 -5.46
N ARG A 220 19.17 6.03 -6.48
CA ARG A 220 18.79 6.19 -7.88
C ARG A 220 17.40 5.59 -8.16
N ILE A 221 17.14 4.37 -7.69
CA ILE A 221 15.83 3.70 -7.89
C ILE A 221 14.72 4.43 -7.11
N LEU A 222 14.98 4.83 -5.86
CA LEU A 222 14.02 5.60 -5.06
C LEU A 222 13.68 6.93 -5.74
N ALA A 223 14.69 7.65 -6.23
CA ALA A 223 14.52 8.90 -6.96
C ALA A 223 13.71 8.70 -8.25
N SER A 224 13.97 7.65 -9.02
CA SER A 224 13.21 7.38 -10.25
C SER A 224 11.74 7.04 -9.97
N ILE A 225 11.44 6.26 -8.92
CA ILE A 225 10.05 5.94 -8.52
C ILE A 225 9.33 7.22 -8.08
N ASN A 226 10.01 8.08 -7.30
CA ASN A 226 9.44 9.33 -6.84
C ASN A 226 9.21 10.34 -7.99
N ALA A 227 10.17 10.45 -8.91
CA ALA A 227 10.04 11.29 -10.09
C ALA A 227 8.85 10.86 -10.97
N ALA A 228 8.67 9.55 -11.16
CA ALA A 228 7.51 9.02 -11.88
C ALA A 228 6.17 9.38 -11.20
N ALA A 229 6.12 9.36 -9.87
CA ALA A 229 4.93 9.78 -9.11
C ALA A 229 4.61 11.26 -9.32
N ILE A 230 5.61 12.12 -9.19
CA ILE A 230 5.45 13.57 -9.36
C ILE A 230 5.03 13.89 -10.80
N ALA A 231 5.68 13.29 -11.79
CA ALA A 231 5.36 13.50 -13.19
C ALA A 231 3.92 13.07 -13.52
N GLY A 232 3.50 11.89 -13.07
CA GLY A 232 2.15 11.39 -13.30
C GLY A 232 1.06 12.28 -12.68
N GLU A 233 1.34 12.87 -11.51
CA GLU A 233 0.39 13.76 -10.83
C GLU A 233 0.31 15.16 -11.41
N ASN A 234 1.46 15.72 -11.78
CA ASN A 234 1.51 17.01 -12.47
C ASN A 234 0.75 16.93 -13.79
N LEU A 235 0.94 15.84 -14.55
CA LEU A 235 0.23 15.63 -15.80
C LEU A 235 -1.29 15.53 -15.60
N ILE A 236 -1.76 14.81 -14.57
CA ILE A 236 -3.20 14.78 -14.24
C ILE A 236 -3.71 16.17 -13.85
N ARG A 237 -2.92 16.95 -13.11
CA ARG A 237 -3.27 18.31 -12.72
C ARG A 237 -3.39 19.21 -13.95
N GLU A 238 -2.45 19.14 -14.87
CA GLU A 238 -2.44 19.88 -16.14
C GLU A 238 -3.65 19.53 -17.00
N GLN A 239 -3.98 18.23 -17.13
CA GLN A 239 -5.17 17.79 -17.86
C GLN A 239 -6.46 18.38 -17.28
N ARG A 240 -6.60 18.39 -15.95
CA ARG A 240 -7.78 18.99 -15.28
C ARG A 240 -7.87 20.50 -15.49
N ILE A 241 -6.73 21.20 -15.46
CA ILE A 241 -6.68 22.64 -15.72
C ILE A 241 -7.08 22.91 -17.18
N GLY A 242 -6.55 22.14 -18.13
CA GLY A 242 -6.88 22.27 -19.55
C GLY A 242 -8.35 21.96 -19.84
N GLU A 243 -8.93 20.96 -19.19
CA GLU A 243 -10.35 20.64 -19.32
C GLU A 243 -11.25 21.74 -18.73
N THR A 244 -10.91 22.25 -17.54
CA THR A 244 -11.60 23.39 -16.93
C THR A 244 -11.52 24.64 -17.82
N ALA A 245 -10.35 24.94 -18.39
CA ALA A 245 -10.16 26.07 -19.29
C ALA A 245 -11.02 25.93 -20.56
N ARG A 246 -11.06 24.74 -21.16
CA ARG A 246 -11.91 24.45 -22.32
C ARG A 246 -13.40 24.57 -21.99
N GLN A 247 -13.82 24.10 -20.81
CA GLN A 247 -15.21 24.25 -20.35
C GLN A 247 -15.58 25.71 -20.12
N ALA A 248 -14.67 26.51 -19.55
CA ALA A 248 -14.86 27.94 -19.36
C ALA A 248 -14.95 28.67 -20.72
N GLU A 249 -14.09 28.35 -21.67
CA GLU A 249 -14.15 28.89 -23.04
C GLU A 249 -15.49 28.57 -23.70
N LEU A 250 -15.96 27.31 -23.64
CA LEU A 250 -17.27 26.92 -24.17
C LEU A 250 -18.42 27.65 -23.47
N ALA A 251 -18.33 27.87 -22.15
CA ALA A 251 -19.34 28.63 -21.42
C ALA A 251 -19.36 30.10 -21.85
N ILE A 252 -18.19 30.74 -22.01
CA ILE A 252 -18.07 32.10 -22.52
C ILE A 252 -18.61 32.18 -23.95
N SER A 253 -18.25 31.24 -24.84
CA SER A 253 -18.75 31.19 -26.21
C SER A 253 -20.27 31.02 -26.27
N ARG A 254 -20.89 30.26 -25.34
CA ARG A 254 -22.35 30.15 -25.25
C ARG A 254 -22.99 31.44 -24.78
N LEU A 255 -22.41 32.11 -23.78
CA LEU A 255 -22.90 33.40 -23.29
C LEU A 255 -22.80 34.48 -24.37
N THR A 256 -21.72 34.53 -25.13
CA THR A 256 -21.56 35.48 -26.24
C THR A 256 -22.42 35.14 -27.45
N ALA A 257 -22.62 33.85 -27.76
CA ALA A 257 -23.50 33.42 -28.85
C ALA A 257 -24.99 33.69 -28.58
N THR A 258 -25.40 33.83 -27.32
CA THR A 258 -26.77 34.22 -26.96
C THR A 258 -27.04 35.71 -27.26
N GLY A 259 -26.02 36.45 -27.72
CA GLY A 259 -26.09 37.89 -28.01
C GLY A 259 -26.31 38.71 -26.74
N PRO A 260 -26.09 40.03 -26.79
CA PRO A 260 -26.72 40.89 -25.80
C PRO A 260 -28.22 40.68 -25.97
N SER A 261 -28.89 40.08 -24.99
CA SER A 261 -30.33 40.24 -24.87
C SER A 261 -30.56 41.75 -24.93
N SER A 262 -31.19 42.24 -26.01
CA SER A 262 -31.66 43.61 -26.14
C SER A 262 -32.80 43.82 -25.13
N SER A 263 -32.44 43.74 -23.86
CA SER A 263 -33.27 44.16 -22.78
C SER A 263 -33.09 45.66 -22.72
N ASP A 264 -34.05 46.36 -23.30
CA ASP A 264 -34.42 47.75 -23.03
C ASP A 264 -34.73 48.01 -21.52
N ALA A 265 -34.13 47.26 -20.60
CA ALA A 265 -34.27 47.42 -19.15
C ALA A 265 -33.10 48.20 -18.52
N GLY A 266 -32.21 48.78 -19.34
CA GLY A 266 -31.21 49.75 -18.90
C GLY A 266 -31.82 50.97 -18.17
N PRO A 267 -32.92 51.59 -18.66
CA PRO A 267 -33.54 52.70 -17.94
C PRO A 267 -34.33 52.27 -16.69
N ASP A 268 -34.99 51.11 -16.71
CA ASP A 268 -35.84 50.65 -15.59
C ASP A 268 -35.00 50.23 -14.35
N LEU A 269 -33.78 49.70 -14.55
CA LEU A 269 -32.89 49.42 -13.42
C LEU A 269 -32.36 50.72 -12.77
N ALA A 270 -32.01 51.72 -13.58
CA ALA A 270 -31.53 53.01 -13.07
C ALA A 270 -32.62 53.74 -12.29
N GLU A 271 -33.87 53.74 -12.79
CA GLU A 271 -35.04 54.29 -12.08
C GLU A 271 -35.34 53.53 -10.78
N ARG A 272 -35.28 52.20 -10.79
CA ARG A 272 -35.47 51.40 -9.56
C ARG A 272 -34.37 51.64 -8.52
N THR A 273 -33.13 51.80 -8.96
CA THR A 273 -32.02 52.09 -8.04
C THR A 273 -32.15 53.51 -7.47
N ALA A 274 -32.57 54.49 -8.28
CA ALA A 274 -32.87 55.84 -7.82
C ALA A 274 -34.04 55.88 -6.83
N ALA A 275 -35.11 55.11 -7.09
CA ALA A 275 -36.26 55.01 -6.19
C ALA A 275 -35.89 54.40 -4.82
N VAL A 276 -35.04 53.37 -4.80
CA VAL A 276 -34.55 52.77 -3.54
C VAL A 276 -33.68 53.74 -2.75
N ILE A 277 -32.80 54.50 -3.42
CA ILE A 277 -31.96 55.51 -2.76
C ILE A 277 -32.81 56.67 -2.21
N ALA A 278 -33.85 57.09 -2.93
CA ALA A 278 -34.77 58.13 -2.48
C ALA A 278 -35.55 57.67 -1.24
N ALA A 279 -36.10 56.45 -1.26
CA ALA A 279 -36.80 55.87 -0.11
C ALA A 279 -35.90 55.76 1.13
N TYR A 280 -34.62 55.39 0.94
CA TYR A 280 -33.65 55.36 2.04
C TYR A 280 -33.34 56.75 2.61
N ARG A 281 -33.38 57.80 1.78
CA ARG A 281 -33.19 59.19 2.25
C ARG A 281 -34.38 59.73 3.03
N GLU A 282 -35.61 59.44 2.60
CA GLU A 282 -36.81 59.82 3.35
C GLU A 282 -36.84 59.16 4.72
N LEU A 283 -36.54 57.85 4.79
CA LEU A 283 -36.51 57.12 6.06
C LEU A 283 -35.46 57.68 7.04
N ALA A 284 -34.36 58.23 6.53
CA ALA A 284 -33.30 58.85 7.32
C ALA A 284 -33.60 60.31 7.74
N ALA A 285 -34.59 60.96 7.12
CA ALA A 285 -35.01 62.32 7.44
C ALA A 285 -36.20 62.38 8.41
N ASP A 286 -36.95 61.29 8.53
CA ASP A 286 -38.07 61.11 9.49
C ASP A 286 -37.61 60.54 10.86
N HIS A 287 -36.31 60.59 11.16
CA HIS A 287 -35.70 60.29 12.47
C HIS A 287 -34.85 61.46 12.93
#